data_AF-A0A2I8A8P5-F1
#
_entry.id   AF-A0A2I8A8P5-F1
#
_cell.length_a   1.000
_cell.length_b   1.000
_cell.length_c   1.000
_cell.angle_alpha   90.00
_cell.angle_beta   90.00
_cell.angle_gamma   90.00
#
_symmetry.space_group_name_H-M   'P 1'
#
loop_
_entity.id
_entity.type
_entity.pdbx_description
1 polymer ?
#
loop_
_entity_poly.entity_id
_entity_poly.type
_entity_poly.pdbx_seq_one_letter_code
_entity_poly.pdbx_strand_id
1 'polypeptide(L)'
;MLVQPRMKASTSTSDSRVFVYEVEGLKQNEQTENNKYQVRNSSTVLIQVPYSRMNDEMRRITRLGGKIVNIRLLSESGTAAESEN
;
A
#
# COMPACT_ATOMS: atom_id res chain seq x y z
N MET A 1 0.00 -46.29 2.96
CA MET A 1 -0.08 -44.93 3.55
C MET A 1 0.40 -43.96 2.48
N LEU A 2 -0.52 -43.34 1.73
CA LEU A 2 -0.18 -42.44 0.62
C LEU A 2 -0.23 -41.00 1.13
N VAL A 3 0.94 -40.41 1.40
CA VAL A 3 1.07 -38.98 1.70
C VAL A 3 1.05 -38.21 0.39
N GLN A 4 0.04 -37.35 0.23
CA GLN A 4 -0.06 -36.43 -0.90
C GLN A 4 0.92 -35.26 -0.70
N PRO A 5 1.64 -34.81 -1.75
CA PRO A 5 2.41 -33.57 -1.66
C PRO A 5 1.44 -32.38 -1.65
N ARG A 6 1.52 -31.56 -0.60
CA ARG A 6 0.80 -30.28 -0.52
C ARG A 6 1.41 -29.35 -1.57
N MET A 7 0.75 -29.16 -2.71
CA MET A 7 1.13 -28.16 -3.70
C MET A 7 1.25 -26.80 -3.00
N LYS A 8 2.46 -26.24 -2.96
CA LYS A 8 2.68 -24.87 -2.53
C LYS A 8 2.00 -23.99 -3.56
N ALA A 9 1.00 -23.23 -3.13
CA ALA A 9 0.43 -22.16 -3.92
C ALA A 9 1.57 -21.28 -4.43
N SER A 10 1.68 -21.16 -5.74
CA SER A 10 2.53 -20.18 -6.40
C SER A 10 2.03 -18.81 -5.95
N THR A 11 2.65 -18.25 -4.90
CA THR A 11 2.52 -16.84 -4.59
C THR A 11 3.02 -16.10 -5.82
N SER A 12 2.07 -15.64 -6.63
CA SER A 12 2.34 -14.82 -7.81
C SER A 12 3.32 -13.74 -7.40
N THR A 13 4.38 -13.53 -8.17
CA THR A 13 5.35 -12.44 -7.95
C THR A 13 4.70 -11.06 -7.87
N SER A 14 3.46 -10.94 -8.35
CA SER A 14 2.63 -9.74 -8.23
C SER A 14 2.07 -9.52 -6.81
N ASP A 15 1.90 -10.57 -6.02
CA ASP A 15 1.35 -10.50 -4.66
C ASP A 15 2.34 -9.87 -3.65
N SER A 16 3.64 -9.90 -3.98
CA SER A 16 4.71 -9.28 -3.19
C SER A 16 4.86 -7.78 -3.44
N ARG A 17 4.12 -7.20 -4.40
CA ARG A 17 4.25 -5.78 -4.75
C ARG A 17 3.59 -4.90 -3.70
N VAL A 18 4.32 -3.88 -3.23
CA VAL A 18 3.80 -2.89 -2.28
C VAL A 18 3.69 -1.54 -2.99
N PHE A 19 2.56 -0.87 -2.80
CA PHE A 19 2.29 0.44 -3.36
C PHE A 19 2.17 1.48 -2.26
N VAL A 20 2.65 2.69 -2.50
CA VAL A 20 2.45 3.86 -1.65
C VAL A 20 1.29 4.66 -2.19
N TYR A 21 0.27 4.80 -1.37
CA TYR A 21 -0.92 5.58 -1.62
C TYR A 21 -0.77 6.90 -0.89
N GLU A 22 -0.86 7.98 -1.64
CA GLU A 22 -0.90 9.32 -1.11
C GLU A 22 -2.37 9.75 -1.05
N VAL A 23 -2.87 10.00 0.15
CA VAL A 23 -4.30 10.22 0.44
C VAL A 23 -4.51 11.53 1.17
N GLU A 24 -5.42 12.36 0.67
CA GLU A 24 -5.85 13.62 1.29
C GLU A 24 -7.23 13.48 1.93
N GLY A 25 -7.59 14.38 2.85
CA GLY A 25 -8.96 14.50 3.35
C GLY A 25 -9.47 13.32 4.20
N LEU A 26 -8.57 12.48 4.75
CA LEU A 26 -8.98 11.43 5.68
C LEU A 26 -9.62 12.04 6.92
N LYS A 27 -10.86 11.64 7.23
CA LYS A 27 -11.54 12.07 8.44
C LYS A 27 -10.73 11.63 9.66
N GLN A 28 -10.44 12.57 10.54
CA GLN A 28 -9.78 12.29 11.82
C GLN A 28 -10.72 11.40 12.65
N ASN A 29 -10.30 10.15 12.87
CA ASN A 29 -11.04 9.15 13.64
C ASN A 29 -10.02 8.36 14.47
N GLU A 30 -10.47 7.61 15.47
CA GLU A 30 -9.59 6.87 16.41
C GLU A 30 -8.57 5.94 15.71
N GLN A 31 -8.89 5.46 14.50
CA GLN A 31 -7.99 4.67 13.66
C GLN A 31 -6.84 5.46 13.02
N THR A 32 -6.98 6.78 12.80
CA THR A 32 -5.93 7.68 12.31
C THR A 32 -5.25 8.46 13.45
N GLU A 33 -5.90 8.56 14.62
CA GLU A 33 -5.41 9.22 15.85
C GLU A 33 -4.14 8.59 16.45
N ASN A 34 -3.86 7.31 16.18
CA ASN A 34 -2.59 6.70 16.59
C ASN A 34 -1.36 7.29 15.87
N ASN A 35 -1.59 8.01 14.76
CA ASN A 35 -0.54 8.77 14.09
C ASN A 35 -0.52 10.19 14.67
N LYS A 36 0.19 10.37 15.79
CA LYS A 36 0.28 11.62 16.60
C LYS A 36 0.94 12.82 15.88
N TYR A 37 0.63 13.06 14.61
CA TYR A 37 1.06 14.25 13.89
C TYR A 37 -0.13 15.19 13.77
N GLN A 38 0.02 16.38 14.36
CA GLN A 38 -0.96 17.47 14.27
C GLN A 38 -1.28 17.70 12.79
N VAL A 39 -2.51 17.39 12.39
CA VAL A 39 -3.00 17.59 11.03
C VAL A 39 -2.99 19.09 10.75
N ARG A 40 -1.99 19.57 10.01
CA ARG A 40 -2.11 20.86 9.33
C ARG A 40 -3.14 20.65 8.21
N ASN A 41 -3.93 21.68 7.90
CA ASN A 41 -5.05 21.67 6.95
C ASN A 41 -4.73 21.19 5.51
N SER A 42 -3.53 20.68 5.25
CA SER A 42 -3.02 20.23 3.94
C SER A 42 -2.15 18.97 4.08
N SER A 43 -2.25 18.24 5.19
CA SER A 43 -1.41 17.05 5.42
C SER A 43 -1.95 15.86 4.63
N THR A 44 -1.21 15.46 3.59
CA THR A 44 -1.43 14.20 2.88
C THR A 44 -0.83 13.03 3.67
N VAL A 45 -1.54 11.89 3.72
CA VAL A 45 -1.10 10.68 4.41
C VAL A 45 -0.56 9.67 3.41
N LEU A 46 0.61 9.12 3.72
CA LEU A 46 1.25 8.07 2.94
C LEU A 46 0.92 6.70 3.55
N ILE A 47 0.30 5.81 2.76
CA ILE A 47 -0.11 4.47 3.20
C ILE A 47 0.56 3.44 2.30
N GLN A 48 1.25 2.47 2.90
CA GLN A 48 1.82 1.34 2.15
C GLN A 48 0.78 0.22 2.06
N VAL A 49 0.48 -0.20 0.84
CA VAL A 49 -0.60 -1.13 0.51
C VAL A 49 -0.03 -2.29 -0.30
N PRO A 50 0.02 -3.50 0.25
CA PRO A 50 0.32 -4.71 -0.52
C PRO A 50 -0.73 -4.96 -1.60
N TYR A 51 -0.32 -5.52 -2.74
CA TYR A 51 -1.23 -5.80 -3.86
C TYR A 51 -2.42 -6.69 -3.46
N SER A 52 -2.21 -7.71 -2.61
CA SER A 52 -3.29 -8.55 -2.06
C SER A 52 -4.40 -7.76 -1.35
N ARG A 53 -4.06 -6.64 -0.70
CA ARG A 53 -4.99 -5.86 0.12
C ARG A 53 -5.44 -4.57 -0.56
N MET A 54 -5.09 -4.38 -1.82
CA MET A 54 -5.34 -3.14 -2.53
C MET A 54 -6.84 -2.79 -2.58
N ASN A 55 -7.69 -3.78 -2.84
CA ASN A 55 -9.14 -3.60 -2.87
C ASN A 55 -9.73 -3.22 -1.50
N ASP A 56 -9.23 -3.83 -0.43
CA ASP A 56 -9.72 -3.56 0.93
C ASP A 56 -9.29 -2.18 1.42
N GLU A 57 -8.04 -1.79 1.16
CA GLU A 57 -7.55 -0.46 1.52
C GLU A 57 -8.24 0.64 0.70
N MET A 58 -8.51 0.42 -0.59
CA MET A 58 -9.29 1.37 -1.39
C MET A 58 -10.67 1.61 -0.77
N ARG A 59 -11.41 0.53 -0.43
CA ARG A 59 -12.73 0.64 0.24
C ARG A 59 -12.64 1.34 1.58
N ARG A 60 -11.58 1.07 2.35
CA ARG A 60 -11.32 1.71 3.64
C ARG A 60 -11.08 3.21 3.49
N ILE A 61 -10.24 3.61 2.55
CA ILE A 61 -9.96 5.02 2.25
C ILE A 61 -11.25 5.76 1.88
N THR A 62 -12.04 5.20 0.96
CA THR A 62 -13.33 5.80 0.56
C THR A 62 -14.30 5.94 1.74
N ARG A 63 -14.40 4.92 2.61
CA ARG A 63 -15.27 4.97 3.79
C ARG A 63 -14.82 5.99 4.83
N LEU A 64 -13.52 6.27 4.91
CA LEU A 64 -12.95 7.32 5.75
C LEU A 64 -13.07 8.71 5.11
N GLY A 65 -13.65 8.82 3.91
CA GLY A 65 -13.77 10.07 3.16
C GLY A 65 -12.46 10.54 2.54
N GLY A 66 -11.43 9.70 2.51
CA GLY A 66 -10.14 10.04 1.92
C GLY A 66 -10.18 10.02 0.40
N LYS A 67 -9.46 10.95 -0.22
CA LYS A 67 -9.23 11.01 -1.67
C LYS A 67 -7.79 10.61 -1.97
N ILE A 68 -7.62 9.65 -2.86
CA ILE A 68 -6.29 9.22 -3.30
C ILE A 68 -5.82 10.23 -4.35
N VAL A 69 -4.69 10.89 -4.09
CA VAL A 69 -4.08 11.88 -5.00
C VAL A 69 -2.92 11.31 -5.80
N ASN A 70 -2.23 10.30 -5.27
CA ASN A 70 -1.11 9.65 -5.94
C ASN A 70 -1.00 8.17 -5.55
N ILE A 71 -0.53 7.34 -6.48
CA ILE A 71 -0.24 5.93 -6.23
C ILE A 71 1.09 5.61 -6.90
N ARG A 72 2.05 5.09 -6.12
CA ARG A 72 3.39 4.72 -6.61
C ARG A 72 3.76 3.33 -6.14
N LEU A 73 4.57 2.60 -6.89
CA LEU A 73 5.15 1.35 -6.40
C LEU A 73 6.29 1.67 -5.42
N LEU A 74 6.38 0.97 -4.28
CA LEU A 74 7.42 1.14 -3.25
C LEU A 74 8.79 0.53 -3.66
N SER A 75 9.04 0.39 -4.97
CA SER A 75 10.20 -0.28 -5.58
C SER A 75 10.16 -1.82 -5.56
N GLU A 76 10.41 -2.45 -6.71
CA GLU A 76 11.51 -3.43 -6.79
C GLU A 76 12.79 -2.56 -6.87
N SER A 77 13.83 -2.88 -6.10
CA SER A 77 15.08 -2.10 -6.04
C SER A 77 15.52 -1.60 -7.42
N GLY A 78 15.76 -0.30 -7.52
CA GLY A 78 15.83 0.41 -8.80
C GLY A 78 16.80 -0.17 -9.84
N THR A 79 16.35 -0.15 -11.10
CA THR A 79 17.27 0.05 -12.23
C THR A 79 17.54 1.56 -12.34
N ALA A 80 18.41 2.04 -11.47
CA ALA A 80 19.07 3.33 -11.62
C ALA A 80 20.56 3.11 -11.40
N ALA A 81 21.22 2.45 -12.37
CA ALA A 81 22.66 2.56 -12.63
C ALA A 81 23.07 1.61 -13.78
N GLU A 82 23.02 2.10 -15.02
CA GLU A 82 23.98 1.72 -16.08
C GLU A 82 24.36 3.01 -16.82
N SER A 83 25.25 3.77 -16.19
CA SER A 83 26.23 4.57 -16.94
C SER A 83 27.35 3.60 -17.29
N GLU A 84 27.47 3.18 -18.56
CA GLU A 84 28.79 2.82 -19.12
C GLU A 84 28.78 2.85 -20.66
N ASN A 85 29.77 3.58 -21.18
CA ASN A 85 30.31 3.71 -22.55
C ASN A 85 29.62 4.66 -23.56
#